data_AF-A0A7Z9T164-F1
#
_entry.id   AF-A0A7Z9T164-F1
#
_cell.length_a   1.000
_cell.length_b   1.000
_cell.length_c   1.000
_cell.angle_alpha   90.00
_cell.angle_beta   90.00
_cell.angle_gamma   90.00
#
_symmetry.space_group_name_H-M   'P 1'
#
loop_
_entity.id
_entity.type
_entity.pdbx_description
1 polymer ?
#
loop_
_entity_poly.entity_id
_entity_poly.type
_entity_poly.pdbx_seq_one_letter_code
_entity_poly.pdbx_strand_id
1 'polypeptide(L)'
;NGIDNTVSGGRVVRFDYPGDDFYKIIDGIGNSPLPPYITRQATKQDKDRYQTVYAANRGAVAAPTGGLHFTEGLIKKLKAKGVKIKPCTLHIGLGTFRPIQVEDLTRHQMDSEFFEVPPETAIAINEAREKDKKIVAVGTSSVRALETVVVSGFQVAPRRGWTDKFIYPPYDFKMTDGLITNFHMPKSTLLMLVSAFGDREFILDAYKLAIKKQYRFLSYGDSMLII
;
A
#
# COMPACT_ATOMS: atom_id res chain seq x y z
N ASN A 1 21.24 -18.94 -19.25
CA ASN A 1 20.01 -18.42 -18.63
C ASN A 1 20.37 -17.67 -17.36
N GLY A 2 20.69 -16.39 -17.51
CA GLY A 2 21.19 -15.53 -16.44
C GLY A 2 20.08 -15.22 -15.45
N ILE A 3 20.28 -15.65 -14.21
CA ILE A 3 19.45 -15.27 -13.08
C ILE A 3 20.30 -14.28 -12.28
N ASP A 4 20.13 -12.98 -12.54
CA ASP A 4 20.79 -11.96 -11.72
C ASP A 4 20.03 -11.76 -10.42
N ASN A 5 20.76 -11.59 -9.32
CA ASN A 5 20.16 -11.34 -8.01
C ASN A 5 19.85 -9.84 -7.87
N THR A 6 18.65 -9.51 -7.41
CA THR A 6 18.32 -8.15 -6.97
C THR A 6 18.77 -7.93 -5.53
N VAL A 7 18.97 -6.67 -5.14
CA VAL A 7 19.37 -6.26 -3.78
C VAL A 7 18.39 -6.79 -2.70
N SER A 8 17.12 -6.96 -3.03
CA SER A 8 16.07 -7.50 -2.14
C SER A 8 15.92 -9.03 -2.19
N GLY A 9 16.91 -9.75 -2.74
CA GLY A 9 16.90 -11.21 -2.83
C GLY A 9 15.99 -11.78 -3.93
N GLY A 10 15.33 -10.93 -4.71
CA GLY A 10 14.62 -11.32 -5.93
C GLY A 10 15.55 -11.73 -7.07
N ARG A 11 14.98 -12.18 -8.18
CA ARG A 11 15.70 -12.60 -9.39
C ARG A 11 15.26 -11.77 -10.59
N VAL A 12 16.22 -11.39 -11.45
CA VAL A 12 15.94 -10.89 -12.79
C VAL A 12 15.81 -12.09 -13.71
N VAL A 13 14.66 -12.20 -14.37
CA VAL A 13 14.38 -13.28 -15.32
C VAL A 13 14.13 -12.64 -16.68
N ARG A 14 14.89 -13.07 -17.69
CA ARG A 14 14.63 -12.74 -19.09
C ARG A 14 13.79 -13.85 -19.71
N PHE A 15 12.69 -13.46 -20.33
CA PHE A 15 11.83 -14.39 -21.07
C PHE A 15 12.08 -14.24 -22.56
N ASP A 16 12.40 -15.34 -23.22
CA ASP A 16 12.36 -15.45 -24.67
C ASP A 16 11.00 -16.07 -25.03
N TYR A 17 10.19 -15.38 -25.83
CA TYR A 17 8.83 -15.79 -26.18
C TYR A 17 8.49 -15.41 -27.63
N PRO A 18 7.57 -16.14 -28.29
CA PRO A 18 7.14 -15.81 -29.64
C PRO A 18 6.11 -14.67 -29.67
N GLY A 19 6.22 -13.78 -30.65
CA GLY A 19 5.28 -12.67 -30.89
C GLY A 19 5.65 -11.36 -30.15
N ASP A 20 4.80 -10.34 -30.30
CA ASP A 20 5.11 -8.97 -29.87
C ASP A 20 4.50 -8.57 -28.52
N ASP A 21 3.65 -9.42 -27.93
CA ASP A 21 2.88 -9.10 -26.72
C ASP A 21 3.04 -10.18 -25.64
N PHE A 22 4.04 -9.99 -24.79
CA PHE A 22 4.30 -10.84 -23.62
C PHE A 22 3.10 -10.93 -22.68
N TYR A 23 2.34 -9.84 -22.54
CA TYR A 23 1.27 -9.76 -21.55
C TYR A 23 0.08 -10.64 -21.92
N LYS A 24 -0.23 -10.81 -23.21
CA LYS A 24 -1.24 -11.80 -23.64
C LYS A 24 -0.89 -13.22 -23.21
N ILE A 25 0.40 -13.58 -23.26
CA ILE A 25 0.84 -14.89 -22.80
C ILE A 25 0.63 -15.01 -21.28
N ILE A 26 1.08 -14.02 -20.51
CA ILE A 26 0.87 -14.00 -19.04
C ILE A 26 -0.61 -14.07 -18.70
N ASP A 27 -1.47 -13.35 -19.41
CA ASP A 27 -2.90 -13.31 -19.08
C ASP A 27 -3.61 -14.64 -19.38
N GLY A 28 -3.09 -15.39 -20.36
CA GLY A 28 -3.55 -16.73 -20.73
C GLY A 28 -3.09 -17.84 -19.79
N ILE A 29 -1.87 -17.76 -19.25
CA ILE A 29 -1.29 -18.83 -18.39
C ILE A 29 -1.21 -18.48 -16.90
N GLY A 30 -1.32 -17.19 -16.56
CA GLY A 30 -1.10 -16.64 -15.23
C GLY A 30 -2.35 -16.62 -14.37
N ASN A 31 -2.13 -16.76 -13.06
CA ASN A 31 -3.15 -16.73 -12.02
C ASN A 31 -2.99 -15.49 -11.13
N SER A 32 -4.10 -15.02 -10.55
CA SER A 32 -4.04 -13.92 -9.57
C SER A 32 -3.23 -14.35 -8.35
N PRO A 33 -2.21 -13.56 -7.93
CA PRO A 33 -1.36 -13.85 -6.78
C PRO A 33 -2.11 -13.54 -5.47
N LEU A 34 -2.97 -14.45 -5.02
CA LEU A 34 -3.71 -14.29 -3.78
C LEU A 34 -2.78 -14.19 -2.57
N PRO A 35 -3.17 -13.45 -1.51
CA PRO A 35 -2.42 -13.42 -0.26
C PRO A 35 -2.11 -14.83 0.27
N PRO A 36 -0.94 -15.04 0.91
CA PRO A 36 -0.48 -16.38 1.31
C PRO A 36 -1.38 -17.07 2.33
N TYR A 37 -2.23 -16.33 3.03
CA TYR A 37 -3.21 -16.89 3.97
C TYR A 37 -4.46 -17.46 3.27
N ILE A 38 -4.63 -17.24 1.96
CA ILE A 38 -5.73 -17.79 1.16
C ILE A 38 -5.22 -19.06 0.47
N THR A 39 -5.66 -20.21 0.96
CA THR A 39 -5.18 -21.52 0.51
C THR A 39 -5.93 -22.11 -0.68
N ARG A 40 -7.05 -21.50 -1.08
CA ARG A 40 -7.80 -21.93 -2.27
C ARG A 40 -7.10 -21.49 -3.56
N GLN A 41 -7.39 -22.19 -4.66
CA GLN A 41 -6.96 -21.75 -5.98
C GLN A 41 -7.59 -20.41 -6.37
N ALA A 42 -6.82 -19.63 -7.14
CA ALA A 42 -7.30 -18.40 -7.75
C ALA A 42 -8.39 -18.73 -8.79
N THR A 43 -9.42 -17.91 -8.81
CA THR A 43 -10.54 -17.97 -9.74
C THR A 43 -10.44 -16.80 -10.71
N LYS A 44 -11.18 -16.84 -11.83
CA LYS A 44 -11.25 -15.71 -12.76
C LYS A 44 -11.72 -14.42 -12.06
N GLN A 45 -12.64 -14.53 -11.11
CA GLN A 45 -13.17 -13.39 -10.36
C GLN A 45 -12.10 -12.68 -9.49
N ASP A 46 -11.03 -13.38 -9.10
CA ASP A 46 -9.95 -12.77 -8.33
C ASP A 46 -9.15 -11.75 -9.15
N LYS A 47 -9.13 -11.86 -10.49
CA LYS A 47 -8.52 -10.83 -11.35
C LYS A 47 -9.23 -9.48 -11.19
N ASP A 48 -10.55 -9.52 -11.07
CA ASP A 48 -11.37 -8.32 -10.97
C ASP A 48 -11.46 -7.79 -9.53
N ARG A 49 -11.49 -8.71 -8.54
CA ARG A 49 -11.72 -8.38 -7.13
C ARG A 49 -10.47 -8.09 -6.32
N TYR A 50 -9.31 -8.60 -6.74
CA TYR A 50 -8.05 -8.38 -6.04
C TYR A 50 -7.32 -7.13 -6.55
N GLN A 51 -8.07 -6.04 -6.69
CA GLN A 51 -7.61 -4.73 -7.13
C GLN A 51 -8.66 -3.67 -6.79
N THR A 52 -8.25 -2.41 -6.74
CA THR A 52 -9.17 -1.30 -6.42
C THR A 52 -10.00 -0.90 -7.64
N VAL A 53 -11.20 -0.35 -7.42
CA VAL A 53 -12.04 0.16 -8.52
C VAL A 53 -11.44 1.34 -9.29
N TYR A 54 -10.30 1.86 -8.84
CA TYR A 54 -9.56 2.96 -9.43
C TYR A 54 -8.13 2.57 -9.86
N ALA A 55 -7.83 1.27 -9.97
CA ALA A 55 -6.54 0.85 -10.52
C ALA A 55 -6.43 1.25 -12.00
N ALA A 56 -5.26 1.73 -12.40
CA ALA A 56 -5.00 2.20 -13.76
C ALA A 56 -3.73 1.61 -14.38
N ASN A 57 -2.74 1.23 -13.56
CA ASN A 57 -1.42 0.80 -14.02
C ASN A 57 -1.15 -0.65 -13.61
N ARG A 58 -0.70 -1.48 -14.56
CA ARG A 58 -0.27 -2.86 -14.32
C ARG A 58 1.12 -2.86 -13.68
N GLY A 59 1.29 -3.63 -12.59
CA GLY A 59 2.61 -3.85 -12.00
C GLY A 59 2.60 -4.38 -10.57
N ALA A 60 1.55 -4.12 -9.81
CA ALA A 60 1.41 -4.65 -8.45
C ALA A 60 1.15 -6.16 -8.45
N VAL A 61 1.78 -6.88 -7.51
CA VAL A 61 1.52 -8.29 -7.22
C VAL A 61 0.54 -8.40 -6.05
N ALA A 62 0.70 -7.58 -5.01
CA ALA A 62 -0.28 -7.48 -3.93
C ALA A 62 -1.20 -6.28 -4.14
N ALA A 63 -2.50 -6.45 -3.84
CA ALA A 63 -3.45 -5.35 -3.92
C ALA A 63 -3.21 -4.33 -2.79
N PRO A 64 -3.39 -3.01 -3.02
CA PRO A 64 -3.41 -2.01 -1.95
C PRO A 64 -4.73 -2.10 -1.18
N THR A 65 -4.78 -2.97 -0.18
CA THR A 65 -6.03 -3.48 0.39
C THR A 65 -6.89 -2.42 1.08
N GLY A 66 -6.27 -1.35 1.61
CA GLY A 66 -7.01 -0.21 2.19
C GLY A 66 -7.94 0.46 1.17
N GLY A 67 -7.62 0.33 -0.12
CA GLY A 67 -8.42 0.84 -1.22
C GLY A 67 -9.57 -0.06 -1.66
N LEU A 68 -9.60 -1.34 -1.26
CA LEU A 68 -10.63 -2.30 -1.69
C LEU A 68 -12.03 -1.97 -1.14
N HIS A 69 -12.09 -1.17 -0.09
CA HIS A 69 -13.33 -0.70 0.54
C HIS A 69 -14.02 0.41 -0.25
N PHE A 70 -13.34 0.99 -1.25
CA PHE A 70 -13.90 2.05 -2.06
C PHE A 70 -14.69 1.48 -3.23
N THR A 71 -15.95 1.88 -3.32
CA THR A 71 -16.80 1.66 -4.50
C THR A 71 -16.84 2.92 -5.36
N GLU A 72 -17.17 2.78 -6.63
CA GLU A 72 -17.41 3.95 -7.49
C GLU A 72 -18.47 4.89 -6.90
N GLY A 73 -19.52 4.33 -6.28
CA GLY A 73 -20.56 5.09 -5.60
C GLY A 73 -20.03 5.90 -4.42
N LEU A 74 -19.16 5.30 -3.60
CA LEU A 74 -18.51 6.01 -2.48
C LEU A 74 -17.60 7.13 -3.00
N ILE A 75 -16.80 6.85 -4.03
CA ILE A 75 -15.92 7.83 -4.68
C ILE A 75 -16.73 9.01 -5.22
N LYS A 76 -17.85 8.75 -5.91
CA LYS A 76 -18.76 9.80 -6.40
C LYS A 76 -19.32 10.65 -5.25
N LYS A 77 -19.75 10.02 -4.16
CA LYS A 77 -20.24 10.72 -2.95
C LYS A 77 -19.16 11.60 -2.31
N LEU A 78 -17.92 11.13 -2.23
CA LEU A 78 -16.80 11.91 -1.69
C LEU A 78 -16.50 13.13 -2.56
N LYS A 79 -16.42 12.94 -3.89
CA LYS A 79 -16.22 14.06 -4.83
C LYS A 79 -17.35 15.09 -4.76
N ALA A 80 -18.61 14.64 -4.67
CA ALA A 80 -19.77 15.52 -4.51
C ALA A 80 -19.74 16.34 -3.20
N LYS A 81 -19.07 15.83 -2.15
CA LYS A 81 -18.81 16.56 -0.90
C LYS A 81 -17.59 17.49 -0.97
N GLY A 82 -16.94 17.62 -2.13
CA GLY A 82 -15.76 18.47 -2.32
C GLY A 82 -14.43 17.81 -1.93
N VAL A 83 -14.40 16.49 -1.64
CA VAL A 83 -13.15 15.78 -1.37
C VAL A 83 -12.38 15.60 -2.68
N LYS A 84 -11.15 16.14 -2.74
CA LYS A 84 -10.22 15.89 -3.83
C LYS A 84 -9.63 14.48 -3.70
N ILE A 85 -9.73 13.67 -4.76
CA ILE A 85 -9.11 12.34 -4.83
C ILE A 85 -7.98 12.41 -5.84
N LYS A 86 -6.77 12.08 -5.40
CA LYS A 86 -5.55 12.18 -6.19
C LYS A 86 -4.79 10.85 -6.18
N PRO A 87 -4.47 10.27 -7.34
CA PRO A 87 -3.88 8.94 -7.42
C PRO A 87 -2.37 8.97 -7.14
N CYS A 88 -1.85 7.85 -6.65
CA CYS A 88 -0.45 7.46 -6.76
C CYS A 88 -0.40 6.05 -7.35
N THR A 89 0.69 5.72 -8.05
CA THR A 89 0.94 4.36 -8.52
C THR A 89 1.79 3.62 -7.50
N LEU A 90 1.42 2.39 -7.17
CA LEU A 90 2.14 1.53 -6.24
C LEU A 90 2.25 0.13 -6.86
N HIS A 91 3.47 -0.39 -6.99
CA HIS A 91 3.69 -1.79 -7.35
C HIS A 91 4.14 -2.55 -6.10
N ILE A 92 3.16 -3.07 -5.37
CA ILE A 92 3.38 -3.76 -4.10
C ILE A 92 3.78 -5.21 -4.39
N GLY A 93 4.90 -5.65 -3.83
CA GLY A 93 5.37 -7.04 -3.92
C GLY A 93 4.80 -7.93 -2.82
N LEU A 94 5.04 -9.24 -2.92
CA LEU A 94 4.67 -10.21 -1.86
C LEU A 94 5.43 -9.99 -0.54
N GLY A 95 6.50 -9.20 -0.58
CA GLY A 95 7.28 -8.79 0.59
C GLY A 95 6.45 -8.21 1.73
N THR A 96 5.34 -7.54 1.40
CA THR A 96 4.42 -6.95 2.39
C THR A 96 3.80 -7.97 3.37
N PHE A 97 3.82 -9.27 3.05
CA PHE A 97 3.30 -10.33 3.92
C PHE A 97 4.38 -11.02 4.77
N ARG A 98 5.67 -10.65 4.60
CA ARG A 98 6.75 -11.28 5.35
C ARG A 98 6.71 -10.83 6.82
N PRO A 99 6.83 -11.77 7.78
CA PRO A 99 6.95 -11.41 9.19
C PRO A 99 8.30 -10.75 9.46
N ILE A 100 8.37 -9.93 10.51
CA ILE A 100 9.64 -9.41 11.00
C ILE A 100 10.36 -10.54 11.73
N GLN A 101 11.60 -10.82 11.31
CA GLN A 101 12.43 -11.90 11.84
C GLN A 101 13.62 -11.40 12.68
N VAL A 102 13.75 -10.09 12.88
CA VAL A 102 14.85 -9.47 13.64
C VAL A 102 14.34 -9.01 15.01
N GLU A 103 15.18 -9.13 16.03
CA GLU A 103 14.91 -8.60 17.37
C GLU A 103 15.14 -7.09 17.42
N ASP A 104 16.21 -6.62 16.80
CA ASP A 104 16.53 -5.21 16.64
C ASP A 104 15.93 -4.67 15.34
N LEU A 105 14.91 -3.81 15.47
CA LEU A 105 14.19 -3.21 14.35
C LEU A 105 15.07 -2.33 13.47
N THR A 106 16.16 -1.75 14.00
CA THR A 106 17.08 -0.92 13.21
C THR A 106 17.82 -1.72 12.14
N ARG A 107 17.84 -3.05 12.30
CA ARG A 107 18.46 -4.00 11.37
C ARG A 107 17.46 -4.60 10.38
N HIS A 108 16.19 -4.24 10.48
CA HIS A 108 15.18 -4.74 9.55
C HIS A 108 15.35 -4.09 8.17
N GLN A 109 15.50 -4.91 7.13
CA GLN A 109 15.49 -4.44 5.75
C GLN A 109 14.09 -4.64 5.17
N MET A 110 13.45 -3.53 4.81
CA MET A 110 12.18 -3.54 4.12
C MET A 110 12.35 -3.94 2.66
N ASP A 111 11.39 -4.68 2.14
CA ASP A 111 11.28 -4.87 0.70
C ASP A 111 10.93 -3.56 0.01
N SER A 112 11.73 -3.21 -1.02
CA SER A 112 11.47 -2.03 -1.83
C SER A 112 10.17 -2.20 -2.62
N GLU A 113 9.34 -1.17 -2.60
CA GLU A 113 8.15 -1.05 -3.44
C GLU A 113 8.38 0.04 -4.48
N PHE A 114 8.00 -0.22 -5.72
CA PHE A 114 7.98 0.85 -6.72
C PHE A 114 6.76 1.74 -6.46
N PHE A 115 6.97 3.05 -6.58
CA PHE A 115 5.91 4.03 -6.48
C PHE A 115 6.07 5.16 -7.51
N GLU A 116 4.97 5.85 -7.76
CA GLU A 116 4.95 7.11 -8.49
C GLU A 116 3.94 8.07 -7.86
N VAL A 117 4.44 9.24 -7.45
CA VAL A 117 3.64 10.40 -7.09
C VAL A 117 3.72 11.37 -8.28
N PRO A 118 2.66 11.48 -9.10
CA PRO A 118 2.71 12.32 -10.29
C PRO A 118 2.62 13.82 -9.94
N PRO A 119 3.05 14.73 -10.84
CA PRO A 119 3.03 16.18 -10.62
C PRO A 119 1.70 16.73 -10.10
N GLU A 120 0.59 16.32 -10.69
CA GLU A 120 -0.76 16.77 -10.33
C GLU A 120 -1.22 16.30 -8.95
N THR A 121 -0.63 15.24 -8.42
CA THR A 121 -0.87 14.75 -7.06
C THR A 121 -0.01 15.54 -6.07
N ALA A 122 1.28 15.73 -6.38
CA ALA A 122 2.18 16.55 -5.55
C ALA A 122 1.68 17.99 -5.41
N ILE A 123 1.29 18.63 -6.51
CA ILE A 123 0.70 19.98 -6.53
C ILE A 123 -0.55 20.02 -5.63
N ALA A 124 -1.45 19.06 -5.78
CA ALA A 124 -2.69 19.04 -5.01
C ALA A 124 -2.47 18.82 -3.50
N ILE A 125 -1.45 18.06 -3.13
CA ILE A 125 -1.03 17.88 -1.73
C ILE A 125 -0.48 19.18 -1.16
N ASN A 126 0.42 19.85 -1.88
CA ASN A 126 0.99 21.12 -1.45
C ASN A 126 -0.08 22.21 -1.34
N GLU A 127 -0.99 22.32 -2.32
CA GLU A 127 -2.15 23.23 -2.24
C GLU A 127 -3.07 22.93 -1.06
N ALA A 128 -3.24 21.65 -0.71
CA ALA A 128 -4.04 21.25 0.45
C ALA A 128 -3.38 21.72 1.74
N ARG A 129 -2.05 21.53 1.87
CA ARG A 129 -1.26 22.03 3.00
C ARG A 129 -1.33 23.55 3.12
N GLU A 130 -1.13 24.30 2.03
CA GLU A 130 -1.23 25.77 2.03
C GLU A 130 -2.61 26.29 2.46
N LYS A 131 -3.66 25.47 2.34
CA LYS A 131 -5.05 25.81 2.69
C LYS A 131 -5.52 25.15 3.99
N ASP A 132 -4.59 24.67 4.82
CA ASP A 132 -4.86 23.93 6.06
C ASP A 132 -5.91 22.81 5.88
N LYS A 133 -5.82 22.08 4.77
CA LYS A 133 -6.67 20.92 4.48
C LYS A 133 -5.97 19.64 4.90
N LYS A 134 -6.79 18.70 5.39
CA LYS A 134 -6.33 17.36 5.78
C LYS A 134 -6.00 16.51 4.55
N ILE A 135 -4.92 15.76 4.63
CA ILE A 135 -4.51 14.73 3.68
C ILE A 135 -4.74 13.37 4.31
N VAL A 136 -5.58 12.56 3.67
CA VAL A 136 -5.90 11.21 4.12
C VAL A 136 -5.29 10.21 3.14
N ALA A 137 -4.35 9.41 3.61
CA ALA A 137 -3.78 8.33 2.83
C ALA A 137 -4.68 7.08 2.86
N VAL A 138 -4.81 6.42 1.71
CA VAL A 138 -5.53 5.15 1.59
C VAL A 138 -4.50 4.04 1.40
N GLY A 139 -4.29 3.26 2.45
CA GLY A 139 -3.29 2.19 2.52
C GLY A 139 -1.91 2.65 3.01
N THR A 140 -1.21 1.74 3.69
CA THR A 140 0.12 1.96 4.27
C THR A 140 1.21 2.18 3.23
N SER A 141 1.13 1.55 2.06
CA SER A 141 2.06 1.80 0.95
C SER A 141 1.95 3.24 0.41
N SER A 142 0.74 3.81 0.40
CA SER A 142 0.54 5.23 0.05
C SER A 142 1.22 6.15 1.05
N VAL A 143 1.13 5.84 2.36
CA VAL A 143 1.84 6.59 3.42
C VAL A 143 3.35 6.55 3.19
N ARG A 144 3.93 5.35 2.96
CA ARG A 144 5.36 5.21 2.67
C ARG A 144 5.79 6.02 1.44
N ALA A 145 5.01 5.98 0.37
CA ALA A 145 5.29 6.76 -0.84
C ALA A 145 5.28 8.27 -0.53
N LEU A 146 4.26 8.77 0.16
CA LEU A 146 4.16 10.17 0.55
C LEU A 146 5.32 10.61 1.45
N GLU A 147 5.61 9.86 2.51
CA GLU A 147 6.72 10.18 3.43
C GLU A 147 8.09 10.06 2.73
N THR A 148 8.21 9.33 1.62
CA THR A 148 9.44 9.25 0.82
C THR A 148 9.67 10.48 -0.06
N VAL A 149 8.62 11.17 -0.47
CA VAL A 149 8.69 12.32 -1.39
C VAL A 149 8.64 13.67 -0.68
N VAL A 150 8.61 13.66 0.65
CA VAL A 150 8.78 14.88 1.47
C VAL A 150 10.17 15.45 1.22
N VAL A 151 10.25 16.75 0.92
CA VAL A 151 11.51 17.46 0.67
C VAL A 151 11.92 18.37 1.82
N SER A 152 11.07 19.31 2.23
CA SER A 152 11.37 20.27 3.30
C SER A 152 10.09 20.82 3.91
N GLY A 153 10.13 21.08 5.23
CA GLY A 153 9.02 21.64 6.00
C GLY A 153 7.78 20.75 5.94
N PHE A 154 6.89 21.06 5.00
CA PHE A 154 5.67 20.31 4.70
C PHE A 154 5.35 20.39 3.20
N GLN A 155 6.35 20.15 2.34
CA GLN A 155 6.16 20.02 0.89
C GLN A 155 6.57 18.65 0.34
N VAL A 156 5.87 18.20 -0.70
CA VAL A 156 6.23 17.02 -1.50
C VAL A 156 6.64 17.43 -2.92
N ALA A 157 7.54 16.66 -3.50
CA ALA A 157 7.90 16.77 -4.92
C ALA A 157 7.37 15.56 -5.72
N PRO A 158 7.01 15.72 -7.00
CA PRO A 158 6.71 14.57 -7.83
C PRO A 158 7.94 13.68 -7.97
N ARG A 159 7.74 12.37 -7.85
CA ARG A 159 8.82 11.40 -7.92
C ARG A 159 8.28 10.03 -8.30
N ARG A 160 9.06 9.32 -9.11
CA ARG A 160 8.92 7.88 -9.32
C ARG A 160 10.21 7.18 -8.88
N GLY A 161 10.10 5.97 -8.39
CA GLY A 161 11.25 5.18 -7.98
C GLY A 161 10.89 4.09 -7.00
N TRP A 162 11.88 3.66 -6.23
CA TRP A 162 11.74 2.61 -5.23
C TRP A 162 11.78 3.22 -3.83
N THR A 163 10.96 2.70 -2.92
CA THR A 163 11.02 3.03 -1.49
C THR A 163 11.04 1.77 -0.64
N ASP A 164 12.07 1.68 0.19
CA ASP A 164 12.25 0.74 1.29
C ASP A 164 12.06 1.44 2.64
N LYS A 165 11.39 2.60 2.66
CA LYS A 165 11.17 3.37 3.89
C LYS A 165 10.46 2.50 4.94
N PHE A 166 11.17 2.22 6.02
CA PHE A 166 10.64 1.51 7.18
C PHE A 166 10.10 2.53 8.19
N ILE A 167 8.80 2.45 8.50
CA ILE A 167 8.10 3.36 9.41
C ILE A 167 7.70 2.56 10.65
N TYR A 168 8.22 2.94 11.81
CA TYR A 168 7.96 2.30 13.10
C TYR A 168 8.03 3.36 14.22
N PRO A 169 7.43 3.12 15.40
CA PRO A 169 7.42 4.10 16.49
C PRO A 169 8.82 4.34 17.08
N PRO A 170 9.17 5.59 17.44
CA PRO A 170 8.45 6.82 17.14
C PRO A 170 8.67 7.28 15.68
N TYR A 171 7.65 7.87 15.07
CA TYR A 171 7.75 8.47 13.74
C TYR A 171 6.95 9.77 13.66
N ASP A 172 7.53 10.79 13.05
CA ASP A 172 6.88 12.08 12.84
C ASP A 172 6.39 12.21 11.40
N PHE A 173 5.09 11.99 11.20
CA PHE A 173 4.45 12.03 9.89
C PHE A 173 4.33 13.47 9.40
N LYS A 174 4.88 13.73 8.21
CA LYS A 174 4.86 15.09 7.66
C LYS A 174 3.62 15.35 6.82
N MET A 175 3.16 14.35 6.07
CA MET A 175 2.12 14.59 5.05
C MET A 175 0.78 13.95 5.33
N THR A 176 0.74 12.94 6.17
CA THR A 176 -0.47 12.15 6.37
C THR A 176 -1.15 12.58 7.65
N ASP A 177 -2.35 13.15 7.56
CA ASP A 177 -3.17 13.53 8.73
C ASP A 177 -4.21 12.49 9.10
N GLY A 178 -4.54 11.59 8.16
CA GLY A 178 -5.41 10.46 8.42
C GLY A 178 -5.02 9.25 7.58
N LEU A 179 -5.31 8.06 8.09
CA LEU A 179 -5.00 6.80 7.44
C LEU A 179 -6.23 5.91 7.37
N ILE A 180 -6.59 5.48 6.17
CA ILE A 180 -7.53 4.37 5.93
C ILE A 180 -6.72 3.12 5.62
N THR A 181 -6.88 2.08 6.42
CA THR A 181 -6.15 0.82 6.24
C THR A 181 -6.95 -0.38 6.75
N ASN A 182 -6.49 -1.61 6.50
CA ASN A 182 -7.08 -2.82 7.09
C ASN A 182 -6.52 -3.09 8.49
N PHE A 183 -7.09 -4.06 9.19
CA PHE A 183 -6.43 -4.67 10.34
C PHE A 183 -5.32 -5.64 9.89
N HIS A 184 -4.11 -5.47 10.42
CA HIS A 184 -2.91 -6.17 9.97
C HIS A 184 -2.54 -7.36 10.87
N MET A 185 -1.66 -8.24 10.37
CA MET A 185 -1.16 -9.36 11.17
C MET A 185 -0.36 -8.87 12.38
N PRO A 186 -0.43 -9.57 13.53
CA PRO A 186 0.51 -9.36 14.63
C PRO A 186 1.96 -9.46 14.15
N LYS A 187 2.86 -8.67 14.75
CA LYS A 187 4.30 -8.67 14.43
C LYS A 187 4.62 -8.40 12.94
N SER A 188 3.78 -7.61 12.27
CA SER A 188 4.01 -7.16 10.88
C SER A 188 4.53 -5.72 10.82
N THR A 189 5.26 -5.41 9.76
CA THR A 189 5.73 -4.04 9.46
C THR A 189 4.56 -3.07 9.27
N LEU A 190 3.44 -3.54 8.74
CA LEU A 190 2.22 -2.74 8.58
C LEU A 190 1.61 -2.36 9.92
N LEU A 191 1.58 -3.29 10.90
CA LEU A 191 1.12 -2.97 12.26
C LEU A 191 2.05 -1.96 12.92
N MET A 192 3.36 -2.04 12.70
CA MET A 192 4.32 -1.04 13.23
C MET A 192 4.07 0.35 12.66
N LEU A 193 3.85 0.48 11.35
CA LEU A 193 3.51 1.77 10.73
C LEU A 193 2.22 2.33 11.32
N VAL A 194 1.20 1.49 11.46
CA VAL A 194 -0.09 1.89 12.04
C VAL A 194 0.06 2.31 13.51
N SER A 195 0.85 1.58 14.31
CA SER A 195 1.19 1.96 15.68
C SER A 195 2.01 3.25 15.76
N ALA A 196 2.85 3.54 14.77
CA ALA A 196 3.56 4.81 14.71
C ALA A 196 2.59 5.96 14.44
N PHE A 197 1.59 5.72 13.60
CA PHE A 197 0.59 6.70 13.20
C PHE A 197 -0.41 7.04 14.31
N GLY A 198 -0.93 6.02 15.00
CA GLY A 198 -2.03 6.17 15.96
C GLY A 198 -1.65 6.02 17.43
N ASP A 199 -0.37 6.08 17.79
CA ASP A 199 0.18 5.61 19.08
C ASP A 199 0.08 4.09 19.28
N ARG A 200 1.11 3.50 19.88
CA ARG A 200 1.21 2.04 20.01
C ARG A 200 0.14 1.48 20.96
N GLU A 201 -0.03 2.06 22.14
CA GLU A 201 -0.97 1.52 23.12
C GLU A 201 -2.41 1.69 22.64
N PHE A 202 -2.73 2.86 22.09
CA PHE A 202 -4.06 3.13 21.53
C PHE A 202 -4.42 2.16 20.39
N ILE A 203 -3.49 1.92 19.45
CA ILE A 203 -3.71 0.96 18.37
C ILE A 203 -3.86 -0.46 18.89
N LEU A 204 -3.06 -0.89 19.87
CA LEU A 204 -3.19 -2.23 20.45
C LEU A 204 -4.53 -2.43 21.16
N ASP A 205 -5.02 -1.41 21.86
CA ASP A 205 -6.34 -1.46 22.50
C ASP A 205 -7.48 -1.47 21.48
N ALA A 206 -7.36 -0.71 20.38
CA ALA A 206 -8.29 -0.78 19.26
C ALA A 206 -8.32 -2.19 18.64
N TYR A 207 -7.16 -2.86 18.50
CA TYR A 207 -7.08 -4.23 18.00
C TYR A 207 -7.73 -5.25 18.96
N LYS A 208 -7.49 -5.13 20.28
CA LYS A 208 -8.18 -5.96 21.29
C LYS A 208 -9.69 -5.80 21.21
N LEU A 209 -10.17 -4.56 21.04
CA LEU A 209 -11.60 -4.28 20.88
C LEU A 209 -12.15 -4.88 19.58
N ALA A 210 -11.43 -4.72 18.46
CA ALA A 210 -11.81 -5.28 17.16
C ALA A 210 -11.96 -6.82 17.23
N ILE A 211 -11.03 -7.50 17.91
CA ILE A 211 -11.12 -8.95 18.17
C ILE A 211 -12.35 -9.27 19.00
N LYS A 212 -12.57 -8.56 20.13
CA LYS A 212 -13.75 -8.75 21.00
C LYS A 212 -15.07 -8.54 20.25
N LYS A 213 -15.08 -7.65 19.26
CA LYS A 213 -16.25 -7.33 18.42
C LYS A 213 -16.32 -8.15 17.13
N GLN A 214 -15.45 -9.16 16.97
CA GLN A 214 -15.42 -10.06 15.80
C GLN A 214 -15.27 -9.33 14.45
N TYR A 215 -14.49 -8.25 14.43
CA TYR A 215 -14.06 -7.64 13.17
C TYR A 215 -13.25 -8.65 12.36
N ARG A 216 -13.36 -8.57 11.05
CA ARG A 216 -12.60 -9.39 10.11
C ARG A 216 -11.26 -8.71 9.82
N PHE A 217 -10.18 -9.47 9.79
CA PHE A 217 -8.83 -8.94 9.63
C PHE A 217 -8.29 -9.20 8.21
N LEU A 218 -7.14 -8.59 7.90
CA LEU A 218 -6.36 -8.78 6.67
C LEU A 218 -7.03 -8.20 5.41
N SER A 219 -6.55 -8.62 4.24
CA SER A 219 -6.83 -7.98 2.94
C SER A 219 -8.31 -7.88 2.61
N TYR A 220 -9.09 -8.90 2.95
CA TYR A 220 -10.53 -8.99 2.73
C TYR A 220 -11.37 -8.76 4.00
N GLY A 221 -10.72 -8.31 5.08
CA GLY A 221 -11.36 -7.99 6.34
C GLY A 221 -12.07 -6.64 6.31
N ASP A 222 -12.25 -6.06 7.49
CA ASP A 222 -12.81 -4.72 7.68
C ASP A 222 -11.70 -3.64 7.61
N SER A 223 -12.13 -2.38 7.53
CA SER A 223 -11.25 -1.20 7.50
C SER A 223 -11.21 -0.46 8.83
N MET A 224 -10.10 0.23 9.07
CA MET A 224 -9.89 1.18 10.14
C MET A 224 -9.56 2.55 9.54
N LEU A 225 -10.13 3.60 10.12
CA LEU A 225 -9.81 5.01 9.85
C LEU A 225 -9.17 5.59 11.12
N ILE A 226 -7.98 6.17 10.98
CA ILE A 226 -7.26 6.87 12.05
C ILE A 226 -7.20 8.36 11.69
N ILE A 227 -7.54 9.24 12.64
CA ILE A 227 -7.74 10.69 12.46
C ILE A 227 -7.30 11.49 13.69
#